data_AF-A0A838BPF5-F1
#
_entry.id   AF-A0A838BPF5-F1
#
_cell.length_a   1.000
_cell.length_b   1.000
_cell.length_c   1.000
_cell.angle_alpha   90.00
_cell.angle_beta   90.00
_cell.angle_gamma   90.00
#
_symmetry.space_group_name_H-M   'P 1'
#
loop_
_entity.id
_entity.type
_entity.pdbx_description
1 polymer ?
#
loop_
_entity_poly.entity_id
_entity_poly.type
_entity_poly.pdbx_seq_one_letter_code
_entity_poly.pdbx_strand_id
1 'polypeptide(L)'
;MSKKAVFDENGLPLGFYDQSIHGDAIPADAIEITNEQWREFIDHQGQRRFVDGEVVSYEPPPPQAPPSRIYKAPMFRKMTDAEYEAYLQIRGGFPPRLQAIFDAAEYLSPDDEFWPDLVAAAEQAYGVERAAEILAPNA
;
A
#
# COMPACT_ATOMS: atom_id res chain seq x y z
N MET A 1 32.29 24.24 -5.65
CA MET A 1 30.87 24.62 -5.75
C MET A 1 30.20 24.24 -4.44
N SER A 2 29.41 25.14 -3.86
CA SER A 2 28.67 24.89 -2.62
C SER A 2 27.39 24.12 -2.95
N LYS A 3 27.19 22.99 -2.27
CA LYS A 3 25.98 22.17 -2.39
C LYS A 3 25.07 22.48 -1.21
N LYS A 4 23.77 22.56 -1.47
CA LYS A 4 22.77 22.73 -0.43
C LYS A 4 21.69 21.67 -0.55
N ALA A 5 21.08 21.31 0.57
CA ALA A 5 19.99 20.34 0.60
C ALA A 5 18.91 20.79 1.58
N VAL A 6 17.67 20.43 1.27
CA VAL A 6 16.53 20.51 2.19
C VAL A 6 16.24 19.09 2.65
N PHE A 7 15.96 18.91 3.94
CA PHE A 7 15.67 17.62 4.54
C PHE A 7 14.30 17.64 5.22
N ASP A 8 13.65 16.48 5.33
CA ASP A 8 12.48 16.31 6.17
C ASP A 8 12.86 16.18 7.66
N GLU A 9 11.86 16.00 8.52
CA GLU A 9 12.04 15.80 9.97
C GLU A 9 12.87 14.55 10.34
N ASN A 10 13.02 13.60 9.41
CA ASN A 10 13.79 12.37 9.58
C ASN A 10 15.20 12.47 8.99
N GLY A 11 15.57 13.63 8.42
CA GLY A 11 16.84 13.85 7.76
C GLY A 11 16.91 13.29 6.34
N LEU A 12 15.78 12.93 5.72
CA LEU A 12 15.75 12.44 4.34
C LEU A 12 15.76 13.62 3.36
N PRO A 13 16.58 13.55 2.28
CA PRO A 13 16.71 14.68 1.35
C PRO A 13 15.42 14.88 0.55
N LEU A 14 14.87 16.09 0.62
CA LEU A 14 13.72 16.55 -0.17
C LEU A 14 14.16 17.21 -1.50
N GLY A 15 15.38 17.75 -1.53
CA GLY A 15 15.92 18.37 -2.74
C GLY A 15 17.37 18.82 -2.57
N PHE A 16 18.07 18.95 -3.70
CA PHE A 16 19.46 19.40 -3.77
C PHE A 16 19.57 20.65 -4.64
N TYR A 17 20.41 21.58 -4.21
CA TYR A 17 20.57 22.88 -4.82
C TYR A 17 22.05 23.25 -4.99
N ASP A 18 22.30 24.13 -5.93
CA ASP A 18 23.61 24.69 -6.24
C ASP A 18 23.42 26.16 -6.60
N GLN A 19 24.17 27.05 -5.96
CA GLN A 19 24.05 28.50 -6.16
C GLN A 19 24.25 28.91 -7.63
N SER A 20 25.14 28.23 -8.35
CA SER A 20 25.42 28.55 -9.75
C SER A 20 24.28 28.17 -10.70
N ILE A 21 23.43 27.23 -10.28
CA ILE A 21 22.29 26.72 -11.07
C ILE A 21 21.00 27.43 -10.65
N HIS A 22 20.79 27.59 -9.35
CA HIS A 22 19.50 28.00 -8.79
C HIS A 22 19.46 29.48 -8.36
N GLY A 23 20.62 30.13 -8.16
CA GLY A 23 20.67 31.53 -7.74
C GLY A 23 19.85 31.79 -6.47
N ASP A 24 18.94 32.76 -6.55
CA ASP A 24 18.07 33.17 -5.44
C ASP A 24 16.85 32.25 -5.23
N ALA A 25 16.66 31.24 -6.10
CA ALA A 25 15.55 30.28 -5.99
C ALA A 25 15.81 29.14 -4.99
N ILE A 26 16.91 29.20 -4.23
CA ILE A 26 17.22 28.20 -3.21
C ILE A 26 16.34 28.43 -1.97
N PRO A 27 15.68 27.40 -1.43
CA PRO A 27 14.90 27.52 -0.21
C PRO A 27 15.72 28.06 0.98
N ALA A 28 15.09 28.89 1.81
CA ALA A 28 15.75 29.53 2.95
C ALA A 28 16.17 28.54 4.05
N ASP A 29 15.50 27.39 4.12
CA ASP A 29 15.78 26.27 5.00
C ASP A 29 16.80 25.28 4.43
N ALA A 30 17.33 25.52 3.23
CA ALA A 30 18.36 24.68 2.65
C ALA A 30 19.69 24.85 3.41
N ILE A 31 20.22 23.75 3.91
CA ILE A 31 21.50 23.72 4.63
C ILE A 31 22.65 23.39 3.69
N GLU A 32 23.83 23.91 3.98
CA GLU A 32 25.04 23.60 3.22
C GLU A 32 25.54 22.19 3.54
N ILE A 33 25.91 21.44 2.49
CA ILE A 33 26.49 20.10 2.57
C ILE A 33 27.74 20.04 1.69
N THR A 34 28.64 19.10 1.97
CA THR A 34 29.83 18.92 1.12
C THR A 34 29.47 18.20 -0.18
N ASN A 35 30.38 18.24 -1.17
CA ASN A 35 30.18 17.49 -2.42
C ASN A 35 30.20 15.98 -2.17
N GLU A 36 30.96 15.52 -1.17
CA GLU A 36 31.04 14.11 -0.76
C GLU A 36 29.73 13.67 -0.11
N GLN A 37 29.15 14.49 0.78
CA GLN A 37 27.84 14.22 1.36
C GLN A 37 26.74 14.20 0.30
N TRP A 38 26.74 15.18 -0.61
CA TRP A 38 25.84 15.18 -1.75
C TRP A 38 26.00 13.90 -2.59
N ARG A 39 27.24 13.51 -2.90
CA ARG A 39 27.53 12.29 -3.66
C ARG A 39 27.01 11.04 -2.95
N GLU A 40 27.18 10.94 -1.63
CA GLU A 40 26.71 9.82 -0.83
C GLU A 40 25.19 9.62 -0.94
N PHE A 41 24.41 10.70 -0.93
CA PHE A 41 22.96 10.63 -1.15
C PHE A 41 22.57 10.23 -2.57
N ILE A 42 23.32 10.70 -3.58
CA ILE A 42 23.06 10.37 -4.98
C ILE A 42 23.37 8.90 -5.27
N ASP A 43 24.45 8.37 -4.69
CA ASP A 43 24.89 7.00 -4.92
C ASP A 43 24.08 5.97 -4.09
N HIS A 44 23.42 6.41 -3.01
CA HIS A 44 22.64 5.57 -2.10
C HIS A 44 21.22 6.12 -1.85
N GLN A 45 20.48 6.38 -2.93
CA GLN A 45 19.15 6.99 -2.87
C GLN A 45 18.19 6.20 -1.96
N GLY A 46 17.53 6.92 -1.05
CA GLY A 46 16.60 6.32 -0.09
C GLY A 46 17.27 5.46 0.99
N GLN A 47 18.60 5.42 1.07
CA GLN A 47 19.36 4.62 2.04
C GLN A 47 20.32 5.47 2.90
N ARG A 48 20.16 6.79 2.86
CA ARG A 48 20.94 7.76 3.63
C ARG A 48 20.03 8.81 4.23
N ARG A 49 20.41 9.29 5.41
CA ARG A 49 19.79 10.45 6.05
C ARG A 49 20.85 11.36 6.66
N PHE A 50 20.52 12.63 6.81
CA PHE A 50 21.35 13.65 7.43
C PHE A 50 21.00 13.78 8.91
N VAL A 51 21.97 13.56 9.79
CA VAL A 51 21.81 13.66 11.24
C VAL A 51 23.00 14.43 11.80
N ASP A 52 22.72 15.54 12.49
CA ASP A 52 23.72 16.34 13.21
C ASP A 52 24.96 16.74 12.38
N GLY A 53 24.78 17.03 11.09
CA GLY A 53 25.89 17.44 10.21
C GLY A 53 26.52 16.29 9.41
N GLU A 54 26.12 15.05 9.66
CA GLU A 54 26.70 13.85 9.05
C GLU A 54 25.69 13.07 8.21
N VAL A 55 26.21 12.31 7.24
CA VAL A 55 25.41 11.39 6.43
C VAL A 55 25.54 9.99 7.01
N VAL A 56 24.43 9.42 7.46
CA VAL A 56 24.38 8.09 8.09
C VAL A 56 23.52 7.13 7.27
N SER A 57 23.75 5.82 7.46
CA SER A 57 22.91 4.78 6.85
C SER A 57 21.47 4.89 7.32
N TYR A 58 20.53 4.68 6.40
CA TYR A 58 19.11 4.60 6.66
C TYR A 58 18.58 3.31 6.03
N GLU A 59 17.85 2.54 6.83
CA GLU A 59 17.13 1.36 6.36
C GLU A 59 15.67 1.79 6.13
N PRO A 60 15.22 1.92 4.87
CA PRO A 60 13.83 2.24 4.60
C PRO A 60 12.94 1.10 5.10
N PRO A 61 11.71 1.40 5.54
CA PRO A 61 10.76 0.35 5.88
C PRO A 61 10.59 -0.60 4.68
N PRO A 62 10.35 -1.89 4.93
CA PRO A 62 10.09 -2.83 3.86
C PRO A 62 8.90 -2.32 3.03
N PRO A 63 8.91 -2.52 1.70
CA PRO A 63 7.79 -2.15 0.87
C PRO A 63 6.53 -2.84 1.41
N GLN A 64 5.44 -2.09 1.51
CA GLN A 64 4.15 -2.68 1.85
C GLN A 64 3.78 -3.68 0.76
N ALA A 65 3.34 -4.87 1.17
CA ALA A 65 2.80 -5.85 0.23
C ALA A 65 1.61 -5.23 -0.50
N PRO A 66 1.43 -5.49 -1.80
CA PRO A 66 0.25 -5.03 -2.50
C PRO A 66 -1.01 -5.60 -1.81
N PRO A 67 -2.08 -4.82 -1.68
CA PRO A 67 -3.30 -5.29 -1.03
C PRO A 67 -3.85 -6.50 -1.79
N SER A 68 -4.23 -7.53 -1.05
CA SER A 68 -4.84 -8.72 -1.64
C SER A 68 -6.24 -8.39 -2.15
N ARG A 69 -6.54 -8.83 -3.38
CA ARG A 69 -7.82 -8.59 -4.05
C ARG A 69 -8.39 -9.88 -4.61
N ILE A 70 -9.66 -10.12 -4.28
CA ILE A 70 -10.43 -11.25 -4.77
C ILE A 70 -11.52 -10.68 -5.69
N TYR A 71 -11.27 -10.72 -6.98
CA TYR A 71 -12.23 -10.22 -7.97
C TYR A 71 -13.49 -11.10 -7.98
N LYS A 72 -14.66 -10.46 -7.97
CA LYS A 72 -15.94 -11.16 -7.81
C LYS A 72 -16.26 -12.08 -8.97
N ALA A 73 -15.98 -11.67 -10.21
CA ALA A 73 -16.26 -12.51 -11.38
C ALA A 73 -15.47 -13.84 -11.35
N PRO A 74 -14.14 -13.85 -11.14
CA PRO A 74 -13.41 -15.09 -10.88
C PRO A 74 -13.88 -15.85 -9.64
N MET A 75 -14.18 -15.17 -8.52
CA MET A 75 -14.72 -15.81 -7.32
C MET A 75 -16.00 -16.60 -7.62
N PHE A 76 -16.96 -15.99 -8.32
CA PHE A 76 -18.21 -16.66 -8.71
C PHE A 76 -17.98 -17.78 -9.73
N ARG A 77 -16.98 -17.67 -10.61
CA ARG A 77 -16.62 -18.76 -11.55
C ARG A 77 -16.10 -20.02 -10.86
N LYS A 78 -15.61 -19.92 -9.61
CA LYS A 78 -15.20 -21.08 -8.82
C LYS A 78 -16.40 -21.83 -8.23
N MET A 79 -17.55 -21.17 -8.09
CA MET A 79 -18.76 -21.76 -7.54
C MET A 79 -19.48 -22.61 -8.59
N THR A 80 -20.11 -23.69 -8.14
CA THR A 80 -21.16 -24.38 -8.90
C THR A 80 -22.46 -23.59 -8.84
N ASP A 81 -23.41 -23.90 -9.74
CA ASP A 81 -24.73 -23.24 -9.73
C ASP A 81 -25.44 -23.42 -8.37
N ALA A 82 -25.36 -24.61 -7.76
CA ALA A 82 -25.94 -24.87 -6.44
C ALA A 82 -25.29 -24.05 -5.33
N GLU A 83 -23.97 -23.87 -5.36
CA GLU A 83 -23.25 -23.00 -4.43
C GLU A 83 -23.63 -21.54 -4.64
N TYR A 84 -23.82 -21.11 -5.89
CA TYR A 84 -24.29 -19.76 -6.19
C TYR A 84 -25.73 -19.51 -5.71
N GLU A 85 -26.62 -20.49 -5.83
CA GLU A 85 -27.97 -20.41 -5.27
C GLU A 85 -27.94 -20.29 -3.74
N ALA A 86 -27.09 -21.05 -3.06
CA ALA A 86 -26.88 -20.94 -1.62
C ALA A 86 -26.32 -19.56 -1.22
N TYR A 87 -25.39 -19.02 -2.02
CA TYR A 87 -24.91 -17.64 -1.87
C TYR A 87 -26.05 -16.63 -1.92
N LEU A 88 -26.96 -16.73 -2.89
CA LEU A 88 -28.09 -15.80 -3.01
C LEU A 88 -29.02 -15.83 -1.79
N GLN A 89 -29.23 -17.01 -1.18
CA GLN A 89 -30.03 -17.13 0.05
C GLN A 89 -29.38 -16.41 1.23
N ILE A 90 -28.07 -16.62 1.43
CA ILE A 90 -27.32 -15.97 2.51
C ILE A 90 -27.28 -14.46 2.31
N ARG A 91 -27.00 -14.05 1.07
CA ARG A 91 -26.96 -12.66 0.67
C ARG A 91 -28.28 -11.93 0.95
N GLY A 92 -29.41 -12.60 0.73
CA GLY A 92 -30.74 -12.06 1.02
C GLY A 92 -30.94 -11.69 2.49
N GLY A 93 -30.18 -12.29 3.40
CA GLY A 93 -30.20 -11.98 4.83
C GLY A 93 -29.38 -10.74 5.23
N PHE A 94 -28.52 -10.21 4.35
CA PHE A 94 -27.71 -9.03 4.68
C PHE A 94 -28.54 -7.73 4.65
N PRO A 95 -28.20 -6.72 5.49
CA PRO A 95 -28.78 -5.39 5.38
C PRO A 95 -28.65 -4.81 3.96
N PRO A 96 -29.66 -4.07 3.44
CA PRO A 96 -29.64 -3.56 2.06
C PRO A 96 -28.40 -2.72 1.72
N ARG A 97 -27.87 -1.97 2.70
CA ARG A 97 -26.62 -1.22 2.55
C ARG A 97 -25.43 -2.12 2.22
N LEU A 98 -25.28 -3.25 2.91
CA LEU A 98 -24.19 -4.19 2.67
C LEU A 98 -24.37 -4.93 1.35
N GLN A 99 -25.61 -5.25 0.96
CA GLN A 99 -25.88 -5.79 -0.36
C GLN A 99 -25.46 -4.82 -1.47
N ALA A 100 -25.76 -3.51 -1.33
CA ALA A 100 -25.40 -2.48 -2.30
C ALA A 100 -23.89 -2.22 -2.38
N ILE A 101 -23.20 -2.17 -1.23
CA ILE A 101 -21.72 -2.07 -1.19
C ILE A 101 -21.10 -3.26 -1.90
N PHE A 102 -21.57 -4.47 -1.55
CA PHE A 102 -21.09 -5.68 -2.19
C PHE A 102 -21.34 -5.63 -3.70
N ASP A 103 -22.53 -5.25 -4.20
CA ASP A 103 -22.82 -5.14 -5.65
C ASP A 103 -21.90 -4.16 -6.37
N ALA A 104 -21.70 -2.98 -5.79
CA ALA A 104 -20.88 -1.93 -6.38
C ALA A 104 -19.38 -2.28 -6.40
N ALA A 105 -18.92 -3.12 -5.46
CA ALA A 105 -17.54 -3.55 -5.40
C ALA A 105 -17.17 -4.45 -6.60
N GLU A 106 -15.98 -4.23 -7.16
CA GLU A 106 -15.39 -5.09 -8.20
C GLU A 106 -14.66 -6.30 -7.58
N TYR A 107 -14.07 -6.10 -6.41
CA TYR A 107 -13.29 -7.07 -5.67
C TYR A 107 -13.58 -7.01 -4.17
N LEU A 108 -13.21 -8.08 -3.47
CA LEU A 108 -13.18 -8.18 -2.01
C LEU A 108 -11.74 -8.10 -1.54
N SER A 109 -11.52 -7.56 -0.34
CA SER A 109 -10.19 -7.48 0.26
C SER A 109 -10.20 -8.07 1.67
N PRO A 110 -9.17 -8.86 2.03
CA PRO A 110 -8.96 -9.29 3.42
C PRO A 110 -8.74 -8.15 4.41
N ASP A 111 -8.35 -6.97 3.92
CA ASP A 111 -8.11 -5.78 4.73
C ASP A 111 -9.40 -4.97 4.99
N ASP A 112 -10.53 -5.40 4.43
CA ASP A 112 -11.84 -4.76 4.62
C ASP A 112 -12.43 -5.08 6.01
N GLU A 113 -13.08 -4.10 6.64
CA GLU A 113 -13.70 -4.27 7.97
C GLU A 113 -14.76 -5.38 7.99
N PHE A 114 -15.42 -5.65 6.86
CA PHE A 114 -16.47 -6.67 6.73
C PHE A 114 -15.93 -8.05 6.36
N TRP A 115 -14.61 -8.19 6.17
CA TRP A 115 -13.99 -9.45 5.76
C TRP A 115 -14.27 -10.63 6.71
N PRO A 116 -14.17 -10.48 8.05
CA PRO A 116 -14.42 -11.59 8.97
C PRO A 116 -15.85 -12.13 8.87
N ASP A 117 -16.84 -11.26 8.73
CA ASP A 117 -18.26 -11.64 8.61
C ASP A 117 -18.52 -12.37 7.28
N LEU A 118 -17.85 -11.93 6.21
CA LEU A 118 -17.95 -12.56 4.89
C LEU A 118 -17.34 -13.97 4.89
N VAL A 119 -16.17 -14.14 5.53
CA VAL A 119 -15.54 -15.45 5.70
C VAL A 119 -16.43 -16.37 6.52
N ALA A 120 -16.92 -15.91 7.68
CA ALA A 120 -17.81 -16.71 8.53
C ALA A 120 -19.08 -17.16 7.81
N ALA A 121 -19.70 -16.25 7.02
CA ALA A 121 -20.86 -16.58 6.21
C ALA A 121 -20.54 -17.63 5.12
N ALA A 122 -19.38 -17.53 4.47
CA ALA A 122 -18.95 -18.51 3.48
C ALA A 122 -18.61 -19.88 4.10
N GLU A 123 -17.94 -19.90 5.26
CA GLU A 123 -17.64 -21.13 5.99
C GLU A 123 -18.91 -21.85 6.46
N GLN A 124 -19.89 -21.09 6.95
CA GLN A 124 -21.19 -21.65 7.31
C GLN A 124 -21.93 -22.24 6.10
N ALA A 125 -21.76 -21.65 4.91
CA ALA A 125 -22.44 -22.06 3.68
C ALA A 125 -21.82 -23.31 3.04
N TYR A 126 -20.48 -23.33 2.97
CA TYR A 126 -19.74 -24.25 2.11
C TYR A 126 -18.76 -25.15 2.88
N GLY A 127 -18.54 -24.87 4.16
CA GLY A 127 -17.46 -25.46 4.95
C GLY A 127 -16.13 -24.71 4.76
N VAL A 128 -15.23 -24.88 5.72
CA VAL A 128 -13.96 -24.13 5.83
C VAL A 128 -13.09 -24.27 4.58
N GLU A 129 -12.85 -25.49 4.12
CA GLU A 129 -11.98 -25.76 2.97
C GLU A 129 -12.53 -25.13 1.69
N ARG A 130 -13.83 -25.30 1.43
CA ARG A 130 -14.47 -24.79 0.22
C ARG A 130 -14.60 -23.26 0.23
N ALA A 131 -14.87 -22.68 1.40
CA ALA A 131 -14.87 -21.23 1.57
C ALA A 131 -13.48 -20.65 1.27
N ALA A 132 -12.41 -21.28 1.76
CA ALA A 132 -11.04 -20.86 1.47
C ALA A 132 -10.70 -20.93 -0.03
N GLU A 133 -11.14 -21.97 -0.75
CA GLU A 133 -10.94 -22.07 -2.20
C GLU A 133 -11.65 -20.95 -2.98
N ILE A 134 -12.94 -20.72 -2.65
CA ILE A 134 -13.76 -19.69 -3.28
C ILE A 134 -13.14 -18.31 -3.04
N LEU A 135 -12.76 -18.02 -1.80
CA LEU A 135 -12.21 -16.75 -1.35
C LEU A 135 -10.70 -16.60 -1.57
N ALA A 136 -10.01 -17.59 -2.15
CA ALA A 136 -8.61 -17.42 -2.50
C ALA A 136 -8.44 -16.32 -3.57
N PRO A 137 -7.40 -15.47 -3.47
CA PRO A 137 -7.02 -14.59 -4.57
C PRO A 137 -6.80 -15.38 -5.85
N ASN A 138 -7.00 -14.73 -6.99
CA ASN A 138 -6.61 -15.35 -8.26
C ASN A 138 -5.08 -15.34 -8.37
N ALA A 139 -4.52 -16.44 -8.90
CA ALA A 139 -3.10 -16.51 -9.24
C ALA A 139 -2.76 -15.62 -10.45
#